data_AF-A0A7Y3P9Q4-F1
#
_entry.id   AF-A0A7Y3P9Q4-F1
#
_cell.length_a   1.000
_cell.length_b   1.000
_cell.length_c   1.000
_cell.angle_alpha   90.00
_cell.angle_beta   90.00
_cell.angle_gamma   90.00
#
_symmetry.space_group_name_H-M   'P 1'
#
loop_
_entity.id
_entity.type
_entity.pdbx_description
1 polymer ?
#
loop_
_entity_poly.entity_id
_entity_poly.type
_entity_poly.pdbx_seq_one_letter_code
_entity_poly.pdbx_strand_id
1 'polypeptide(L)'
;MKQFNRGACVGHAVGWGLSVLLLSPMIGRARGAEAQNEASSGAPTAGVMIRKWPQAARVAAAAMIEKYGEPIYVTEGVLVWINNGPWRKTVVYQPEFLGKRSRDFIEQTIAYRVPFEEIRAVKRFDPRIKVNALRGQLSIRTSSESSNFLAMNLADEVIEGRRGAQEARAFRRKTVELSKAGKSSSYMDRLLFPDRGGAMSFGLFDPADYNWNTLP
;
A
#
# COMPACT_ATOMS: atom_id res chain seq x y z
N MET A 1 -58.19 20.49 -18.84
CA MET A 1 -58.76 20.55 -20.20
C MET A 1 -57.65 20.85 -21.20
N LYS A 2 -57.65 20.10 -22.31
CA LYS A 2 -57.35 20.50 -23.72
C LYS A 2 -56.20 21.49 -23.97
N GLN A 3 -55.06 21.04 -24.51
CA GLN A 3 -54.73 20.79 -25.95
C GLN A 3 -54.29 22.07 -26.68
N PHE A 4 -53.44 22.11 -27.72
CA PHE A 4 -52.36 21.32 -28.37
C PHE A 4 -52.17 22.01 -29.75
N ASN A 5 -51.16 21.62 -30.55
CA ASN A 5 -50.86 22.07 -31.93
C ASN A 5 -50.21 23.46 -32.09
N ARG A 6 -49.35 23.68 -33.11
CA ARG A 6 -48.49 22.80 -33.95
C ARG A 6 -47.50 23.71 -34.68
N GLY A 7 -46.32 23.20 -35.03
CA GLY A 7 -45.37 23.93 -35.88
C GLY A 7 -44.19 23.05 -36.29
N ALA A 8 -44.31 22.40 -37.45
CA ALA A 8 -43.22 21.65 -38.07
C ALA A 8 -43.00 22.19 -39.48
N CYS A 9 -41.75 22.44 -39.85
CA CYS A 9 -41.34 22.69 -41.23
C CYS A 9 -40.11 21.83 -41.56
N VAL A 10 -40.23 21.05 -42.62
CA VAL A 10 -39.16 20.25 -43.24
C VAL A 10 -38.62 21.04 -44.44
N GLY A 11 -37.31 20.96 -44.70
CA GLY A 11 -36.70 21.55 -45.90
C GLY A 11 -35.34 20.93 -46.22
N HIS A 12 -35.32 20.08 -47.26
CA HIS A 12 -34.10 19.67 -47.97
C HIS A 12 -33.73 20.79 -49.00
N ALA A 13 -32.68 20.79 -49.84
CA ALA A 13 -31.68 19.79 -50.24
C ALA A 13 -30.54 20.49 -51.06
N VAL A 14 -29.39 19.82 -51.26
CA VAL A 14 -28.46 19.92 -52.44
C VAL A 14 -27.81 21.30 -52.71
N GLY A 15 -26.54 21.47 -53.10
CA GLY A 15 -25.37 20.63 -53.40
C GLY A 15 -24.18 21.61 -53.62
N TRP A 16 -23.10 21.40 -54.38
CA TRP A 16 -22.51 20.29 -55.16
C TRP A 16 -20.97 20.51 -55.13
N GLY A 17 -20.14 19.48 -55.32
CA GLY A 17 -18.67 19.69 -55.42
C GLY A 17 -17.85 18.41 -55.66
N LEU A 18 -17.67 18.02 -56.92
CA LEU A 18 -16.80 16.91 -57.31
C LEU A 18 -15.31 17.29 -57.18
N SER A 19 -14.46 16.32 -56.84
CA SER A 19 -13.15 16.16 -57.48
C SER A 19 -12.61 14.72 -57.39
N VAL A 20 -12.70 14.04 -58.54
CA VAL A 20 -11.77 13.07 -59.14
C VAL A 20 -11.13 11.98 -58.25
N LEU A 21 -11.56 10.74 -58.52
CA LEU A 21 -10.84 9.51 -58.21
C LEU A 21 -9.58 9.35 -59.10
N LEU A 22 -8.48 8.88 -58.51
CA LEU A 22 -7.44 8.13 -59.23
C LEU A 22 -7.26 6.77 -58.56
N LEU A 23 -7.23 5.72 -59.38
CA LEU A 23 -7.21 4.32 -58.95
C LEU A 23 -5.97 3.60 -59.53
N SER A 24 -5.34 2.81 -58.65
CA SER A 24 -4.61 1.56 -58.92
C SER A 24 -3.08 1.64 -59.15
N PRO A 25 -2.31 0.53 -58.95
CA PRO A 25 -2.71 -0.81 -58.43
C PRO A 25 -1.85 -1.42 -57.27
N MET A 26 -2.50 -2.32 -56.53
CA MET A 26 -2.05 -3.64 -56.01
C MET A 26 -0.61 -3.94 -55.49
N ILE A 27 -0.59 -4.53 -54.27
CA ILE A 27 0.25 -5.64 -53.77
C ILE A 27 1.71 -5.36 -53.35
N GLY A 28 1.93 -5.46 -52.03
CA GLY A 28 3.22 -5.73 -51.39
C GLY A 28 3.02 -6.23 -49.96
N ARG A 29 3.24 -7.53 -49.69
CA ARG A 29 2.94 -8.18 -48.38
C ARG A 29 4.19 -8.85 -47.78
N ALA A 30 4.91 -8.14 -46.92
CA ALA A 30 5.84 -8.68 -45.91
C ALA A 30 6.16 -7.56 -44.89
N ARG A 31 5.75 -7.70 -43.61
CA ARG A 31 6.58 -8.23 -42.50
C ARG A 31 7.88 -7.44 -42.29
N GLY A 32 7.89 -6.63 -41.23
CA GLY A 32 9.07 -5.91 -40.73
C GLY A 32 8.89 -5.49 -39.27
N ALA A 33 8.69 -6.47 -38.39
CA ALA A 33 8.73 -6.37 -36.92
C ALA A 33 8.31 -5.02 -36.28
N GLU A 34 7.03 -4.90 -35.96
CA GLU A 34 6.62 -4.08 -34.81
C GLU A 34 7.45 -4.48 -33.58
N ALA A 35 7.82 -3.49 -32.77
CA ALA A 35 8.68 -3.68 -31.61
C ALA A 35 8.17 -4.84 -30.74
N GLN A 36 8.91 -5.96 -30.76
CA GLN A 36 8.71 -7.04 -29.80
C GLN A 36 9.22 -6.54 -28.46
N ASN A 37 8.30 -5.86 -27.78
CA ASN A 37 8.12 -5.80 -26.34
C ASN A 37 9.11 -6.70 -25.61
N GLU A 38 10.06 -6.10 -24.91
CA GLU A 38 11.05 -6.81 -24.09
C GLU A 38 10.28 -7.68 -23.09
N ALA A 39 10.15 -8.97 -23.42
CA ALA A 39 9.47 -9.93 -22.58
C ALA A 39 10.23 -9.98 -21.26
N SER A 40 9.57 -9.54 -20.19
CA SER A 40 10.18 -9.34 -18.89
C SER A 40 11.01 -10.55 -18.49
N SER A 41 12.25 -10.29 -18.07
CA SER A 41 13.13 -11.29 -17.49
C SER A 41 12.35 -12.06 -16.41
N GLY A 42 12.36 -13.40 -16.51
CA GLY A 42 11.40 -14.30 -15.86
C GLY A 42 11.55 -14.45 -14.34
N ALA A 43 11.52 -13.33 -13.59
CA ALA A 43 11.31 -13.33 -12.16
C ALA A 43 9.88 -13.82 -11.83
N PRO A 44 9.68 -14.72 -10.85
CA PRO A 44 8.34 -15.13 -10.45
C PRO A 44 7.57 -13.95 -9.85
N THR A 45 6.34 -13.72 -10.29
CA THR A 45 5.49 -12.65 -9.75
C THR A 45 5.14 -12.89 -8.28
N ALA A 46 4.85 -11.84 -7.51
CA ALA A 46 4.53 -11.98 -6.09
C ALA A 46 3.34 -12.94 -5.86
N GLY A 47 2.34 -12.90 -6.74
CA GLY A 47 1.19 -13.81 -6.75
C GLY A 47 1.52 -15.29 -7.00
N VAL A 48 2.68 -15.63 -7.56
CA VAL A 48 3.19 -17.02 -7.64
C VAL A 48 3.89 -17.41 -6.34
N MET A 49 4.77 -16.56 -5.82
CA MET A 49 5.53 -16.85 -4.58
C MET A 49 4.61 -17.15 -3.39
N ILE A 50 3.59 -16.32 -3.18
CA ILE A 50 2.72 -16.44 -1.99
C ILE A 50 1.82 -17.68 -2.01
N ARG A 51 1.71 -18.45 -3.11
CA ARG A 51 0.77 -19.58 -3.22
C ARG A 51 0.97 -20.64 -2.14
N LYS A 52 2.22 -20.89 -1.75
CA LYS A 52 2.60 -21.87 -0.72
C LYS A 52 2.51 -21.30 0.71
N TRP A 53 2.32 -19.99 0.87
CA TRP A 53 2.34 -19.37 2.19
C TRP A 53 1.12 -19.79 3.03
N PRO A 54 1.27 -19.86 4.38
CA PRO A 54 0.15 -20.05 5.29
C PRO A 54 -1.01 -19.08 5.01
N GLN A 55 -2.24 -19.58 5.03
CA GLN A 55 -3.43 -18.87 4.52
C GLN A 55 -3.55 -17.41 5.02
N ALA A 56 -3.34 -17.15 6.30
CA ALA A 56 -3.43 -15.79 6.86
C ALA A 56 -2.41 -14.81 6.25
N ALA A 57 -1.16 -15.25 6.07
CA ALA A 57 -0.11 -14.45 5.45
C ALA A 57 -0.33 -14.30 3.94
N ARG A 58 -0.80 -15.36 3.27
CA ARG A 58 -1.15 -15.33 1.84
C ARG A 58 -2.28 -14.35 1.54
N VAL A 59 -3.35 -14.35 2.36
CA VAL A 59 -4.47 -13.40 2.23
C VAL A 59 -4.01 -11.96 2.48
N ALA A 60 -3.20 -11.74 3.52
CA ALA A 60 -2.64 -10.42 3.79
C ALA A 60 -1.71 -9.91 2.68
N ALA A 61 -0.84 -10.77 2.14
CA ALA A 61 0.03 -10.43 1.03
C ALA A 61 -0.78 -10.07 -0.23
N ALA A 62 -1.80 -10.87 -0.56
CA ALA A 62 -2.72 -10.58 -1.67
C ALA A 62 -3.43 -9.23 -1.49
N ALA A 63 -3.92 -8.91 -0.28
CA ALA A 63 -4.54 -7.63 0.01
C ALA A 63 -3.57 -6.44 -0.08
N MET A 64 -2.28 -6.63 0.22
CA MET A 64 -1.25 -5.60 0.00
C MET A 64 -0.94 -5.41 -1.49
N ILE A 65 -0.88 -6.50 -2.27
CA ILE A 65 -0.71 -6.43 -3.74
C ILE A 65 -1.90 -5.72 -4.39
N GLU A 66 -3.13 -6.07 -3.99
CA GLU A 66 -4.37 -5.43 -4.47
C GLU A 66 -4.41 -3.93 -4.14
N LYS A 67 -3.97 -3.55 -2.93
CA LYS A 67 -4.02 -2.16 -2.45
C LYS A 67 -2.87 -1.27 -2.96
N TYR A 68 -1.67 -1.83 -3.14
CA TYR A 68 -0.44 -1.07 -3.39
C TYR A 68 0.30 -1.44 -4.68
N GLY A 69 -0.23 -2.38 -5.48
CA GLY A 69 0.43 -2.90 -6.68
C GLY A 69 1.51 -3.95 -6.37
N GLU A 70 2.28 -4.36 -7.37
CA GLU A 70 3.38 -5.31 -7.18
C GLU A 70 4.48 -4.72 -6.26
N PRO A 71 5.03 -5.51 -5.33
CA PRO A 71 6.17 -5.11 -4.50
C PRO A 71 7.45 -4.91 -5.33
N ILE A 72 8.33 -4.01 -4.87
CA ILE A 72 9.63 -3.75 -5.52
C ILE A 72 10.65 -4.88 -5.28
N TYR A 73 10.45 -5.68 -4.23
CA TYR A 73 11.31 -6.84 -3.91
C TYR A 73 10.45 -8.06 -3.56
N VAL A 74 10.80 -9.19 -4.17
CA VAL A 74 10.06 -10.46 -4.11
C VAL A 74 11.04 -11.61 -3.86
N THR A 75 10.81 -12.38 -2.80
CA THR A 75 11.47 -13.66 -2.52
C THR A 75 10.44 -14.71 -2.09
N GLU A 76 10.87 -15.95 -1.87
CA GLU A 76 10.02 -16.99 -1.29
C GLU A 76 9.54 -16.64 0.13
N GLY A 77 10.35 -15.90 0.90
CA GLY A 77 10.05 -15.55 2.31
C GLY A 77 9.51 -14.14 2.54
N VAL A 78 9.72 -13.19 1.62
CA VAL A 78 9.47 -11.77 1.86
C VAL A 78 8.95 -11.04 0.61
N LEU A 79 7.96 -10.17 0.81
CA LEU A 79 7.56 -9.13 -0.15
C LEU A 79 7.81 -7.74 0.47
N VAL A 80 8.34 -6.80 -0.31
CA VAL A 80 8.61 -5.42 0.17
C VAL A 80 8.03 -4.37 -0.78
N TRP A 81 7.33 -3.40 -0.20
CA TRP A 81 6.96 -2.13 -0.84
C TRP A 81 7.69 -0.99 -0.15
N ILE A 82 8.13 0.00 -0.94
CA ILE A 82 8.76 1.24 -0.48
C ILE A 82 7.86 2.42 -0.83
N ASN A 83 7.74 3.39 0.06
CA ASN A 83 6.95 4.62 -0.10
C ASN A 83 5.50 4.38 -0.58
N ASN A 84 4.82 3.39 -0.02
CA ASN A 84 3.46 2.98 -0.41
C ASN A 84 2.39 3.57 0.53
N GLY A 85 1.57 4.50 -0.01
CA GLY A 85 0.55 5.20 0.77
C GLY A 85 1.17 5.97 1.95
N PRO A 86 0.72 5.77 3.20
CA PRO A 86 1.29 6.44 4.37
C PRO A 86 2.58 5.78 4.89
N TRP A 87 3.03 4.68 4.28
CA TRP A 87 4.15 3.88 4.78
C TRP A 87 5.44 4.20 4.01
N ARG A 88 6.52 4.42 4.75
CA ARG A 88 7.89 4.44 4.18
C ARG A 88 8.27 3.07 3.63
N LYS A 89 7.80 2.02 4.30
CA LYS A 89 8.01 0.64 3.91
C LYS A 89 6.92 -0.25 4.48
N THR A 90 6.35 -1.12 3.64
CA THR A 90 5.61 -2.31 4.05
C THR A 90 6.47 -3.54 3.75
N VAL A 91 6.64 -4.43 4.72
CA VAL A 91 7.23 -5.76 4.54
C VAL A 91 6.20 -6.81 4.95
N VAL A 92 5.90 -7.76 4.06
CA VAL A 92 5.07 -8.92 4.38
C VAL A 92 5.96 -10.16 4.34
N TYR A 93 5.92 -10.95 5.41
CA TYR A 93 6.75 -12.14 5.60
C TYR A 93 5.93 -13.42 5.45
N GLN A 94 6.52 -14.48 4.90
CA GLN A 94 6.07 -15.83 5.19
C GLN A 94 6.40 -16.14 6.67
N PRO A 95 5.44 -16.59 7.50
CA PRO A 95 5.67 -16.78 8.93
C PRO A 95 6.75 -17.80 9.32
N GLU A 96 7.15 -18.69 8.42
CA GLU A 96 8.12 -19.75 8.71
C GLU A 96 9.54 -19.21 8.91
N PHE A 97 9.96 -18.23 8.09
CA PHE A 97 11.22 -17.49 8.26
C PHE A 97 11.24 -16.62 9.54
N LEU A 98 10.09 -16.40 10.19
CA LEU A 98 9.99 -15.70 11.48
C LEU A 98 10.01 -16.63 12.69
N GLY A 99 10.19 -17.94 12.47
CA GLY A 99 10.14 -18.96 13.51
C GLY A 99 8.76 -19.57 13.71
N LYS A 100 8.73 -20.80 14.23
CA LYS A 100 7.51 -21.62 14.35
C LYS A 100 6.40 -20.86 15.10
N ARG A 101 5.23 -20.74 14.47
CA ARG A 101 3.99 -20.10 14.99
C ARG A 101 4.01 -18.57 15.09
N SER A 102 4.88 -17.86 14.35
CA SER A 102 4.70 -16.40 14.21
C SER A 102 3.31 -16.07 13.65
N ARG A 103 2.61 -15.12 14.29
CA ARG A 103 1.32 -14.57 13.82
C ARG A 103 1.43 -13.12 13.33
N ASP A 104 2.59 -12.50 13.54
CA ASP A 104 2.86 -11.11 13.21
C ASP A 104 3.75 -11.08 11.95
N PHE A 105 3.13 -10.90 10.79
CA PHE A 105 3.74 -11.07 9.47
C PHE A 105 3.65 -9.83 8.55
N ILE A 106 3.01 -8.74 8.96
CA ILE A 106 3.06 -7.43 8.26
C ILE A 106 3.83 -6.44 9.13
N GLU A 107 5.05 -6.09 8.74
CA GLU A 107 5.81 -4.98 9.34
C GLU A 107 5.68 -3.72 8.52
N GLN A 108 5.23 -2.63 9.15
CA GLN A 108 5.07 -1.34 8.50
C GLN A 108 5.84 -0.25 9.24
N THR A 109 6.48 0.61 8.46
CA THR A 109 7.38 1.68 8.92
C THR A 109 6.87 3.03 8.46
N ILE A 110 6.89 4.01 9.37
CA ILE A 110 6.64 5.43 9.09
C ILE A 110 7.88 6.26 9.41
N ALA A 111 8.00 7.44 8.82
CA ALA A 111 8.96 8.44 9.29
C ALA A 111 8.31 9.18 10.47
N TYR A 112 8.92 9.04 11.64
CA TYR A 112 8.45 9.57 12.91
C TYR A 112 9.63 9.63 13.87
N ARG A 113 10.08 10.85 14.19
CA ARG A 113 11.10 11.06 15.22
C ARG A 113 10.44 11.01 16.60
N VAL A 114 10.73 9.97 17.38
CA VAL A 114 10.31 9.85 18.78
C VAL A 114 11.31 10.59 19.68
N PRO A 115 10.87 11.51 20.55
CA PRO A 115 11.72 12.10 21.58
C PRO A 115 12.30 11.03 22.51
N PHE A 116 13.53 11.20 23.00
CA PHE A 116 14.27 10.14 23.68
C PHE A 116 13.59 9.71 25.00
N GLU A 117 13.09 10.68 25.74
CA GLU A 117 12.29 10.57 26.95
C GLU A 117 11.03 9.71 26.75
N GLU A 118 10.37 9.84 25.60
CA GLU A 118 9.11 9.14 25.28
C GLU A 118 9.29 7.70 24.78
N ILE A 119 10.51 7.29 24.40
CA ILE A 119 10.79 5.90 24.00
C ILE A 119 10.33 4.92 25.09
N ARG A 120 10.50 5.27 26.37
CA ARG A 120 10.04 4.44 27.50
C ARG A 120 8.50 4.41 27.61
N ALA A 121 7.81 5.50 27.30
CA ALA A 121 6.34 5.53 27.28
C ALA A 121 5.78 4.66 26.14
N VAL A 122 6.32 4.80 24.93
CA VAL A 122 5.97 3.99 23.75
C VAL A 122 6.17 2.50 24.01
N LYS A 123 7.32 2.09 24.58
CA LYS A 123 7.58 0.68 24.93
C LYS A 123 6.67 0.17 26.05
N ARG A 124 6.28 1.02 27.00
CA ARG A 124 5.26 0.71 28.01
C ARG A 124 3.85 0.63 27.41
N PHE A 125 3.58 1.22 26.25
CA PHE A 125 2.34 1.03 25.50
C PHE A 125 2.37 -0.27 24.68
N ASP A 126 3.26 -0.43 23.71
CA ASP A 126 3.42 -1.68 22.94
C ASP A 126 4.91 -2.00 22.73
N PRO A 127 5.43 -3.11 23.31
CA PRO A 127 6.84 -3.46 23.19
C PRO A 127 7.25 -3.85 21.75
N ARG A 128 6.29 -4.21 20.89
CA ARG A 128 6.52 -4.59 19.47
C ARG A 128 6.87 -3.39 18.59
N ILE A 129 6.57 -2.17 19.03
CA ILE A 129 6.96 -0.97 18.30
C ILE A 129 8.48 -0.82 18.38
N LYS A 130 9.15 -0.77 17.21
CA LYS A 130 10.59 -0.52 17.10
C LYS A 130 10.79 0.96 16.81
N VAL A 131 11.61 1.62 17.63
CA VAL A 131 12.06 3.00 17.40
C VAL A 131 13.46 2.93 16.82
N ASN A 132 13.67 3.54 15.65
CA ASN A 132 15.00 3.80 15.10
C ASN A 132 15.25 5.32 15.17
N ALA A 133 15.86 5.76 16.27
CA ALA A 133 16.11 7.18 16.53
C ALA A 133 17.03 7.82 15.49
N LEU A 134 18.04 7.08 15.00
CA LEU A 134 19.00 7.57 14.00
C LEU A 134 18.32 7.85 12.64
N ARG A 135 17.47 6.93 12.16
CA ARG A 135 16.72 7.11 10.91
C ARG A 135 15.42 7.90 11.08
N GLY A 136 15.07 8.31 12.30
CA GLY A 136 13.79 8.98 12.59
C GLY A 136 12.59 8.13 12.18
N GLN A 137 12.61 6.82 12.47
CA GLN A 137 11.60 5.86 12.03
C GLN A 137 10.92 5.14 13.19
N LEU A 138 9.63 4.85 13.00
CA LEU A 138 8.84 3.98 13.86
C LEU A 138 8.34 2.81 13.02
N SER A 139 8.55 1.57 13.46
CA SER A 139 7.94 0.38 12.84
C SER A 139 7.18 -0.48 13.83
N ILE A 140 6.19 -1.22 13.34
CA ILE A 140 5.54 -2.28 14.11
C ILE A 140 5.20 -3.44 13.19
N ARG A 141 5.33 -4.66 13.71
CA ARG A 141 4.92 -5.90 13.04
C ARG A 141 3.71 -6.49 13.73
N THR A 142 2.62 -6.73 12.98
CA THR A 142 1.42 -7.43 13.46
C THR A 142 0.80 -8.31 12.36
N SER A 143 -0.37 -8.90 12.60
CA SER A 143 -1.11 -9.73 11.63
C SER A 143 -1.93 -8.94 10.60
N SER A 144 -2.11 -7.62 10.75
CA SER A 144 -2.89 -6.82 9.78
C SER A 144 -2.48 -5.35 9.77
N GLU A 145 -2.61 -4.71 8.61
CA GLU A 145 -2.36 -3.27 8.44
C GLU A 145 -3.23 -2.42 9.39
N SER A 146 -4.52 -2.75 9.54
CA SER A 146 -5.41 -2.06 10.48
C SER A 146 -4.95 -2.14 11.93
N SER A 147 -4.28 -3.23 12.32
CA SER A 147 -3.66 -3.37 13.64
C SER A 147 -2.38 -2.54 13.78
N ASN A 148 -1.70 -2.25 12.66
CA ASN A 148 -0.55 -1.34 12.60
C ASN A 148 -1.00 0.12 12.66
N PHE A 149 -2.03 0.55 11.91
CA PHE A 149 -2.63 1.88 12.02
C PHE A 149 -3.05 2.20 13.45
N LEU A 150 -3.80 1.30 14.11
CA LEU A 150 -4.25 1.50 15.49
C LEU A 150 -3.07 1.59 16.47
N ALA A 151 -1.98 0.87 16.23
CA ALA A 151 -0.77 0.97 17.03
C ALA A 151 -0.10 2.33 16.87
N MET A 152 0.09 2.79 15.63
CA MET A 152 0.81 4.01 15.31
C MET A 152 0.05 5.25 15.82
N ASN A 153 -1.27 5.30 15.64
CA ASN A 153 -2.13 6.37 16.14
C ASN A 153 -2.06 6.51 17.67
N LEU A 154 -2.08 5.38 18.39
CA LEU A 154 -1.96 5.39 19.85
C LEU A 154 -0.52 5.62 20.33
N ALA A 155 0.49 5.32 19.52
CA ALA A 155 1.87 5.68 19.82
C ALA A 155 2.07 7.20 19.71
N ASP A 156 1.53 7.85 18.68
CA ASP A 156 1.52 9.32 18.54
C ASP A 156 0.83 9.98 19.75
N GLU A 157 -0.35 9.52 20.17
CA GLU A 157 -1.01 10.06 21.38
C GLU A 157 -0.22 9.86 22.68
N VAL A 158 0.54 8.77 22.81
CA VAL A 158 1.39 8.52 23.98
C VAL A 158 2.62 9.43 23.98
N ILE A 159 3.26 9.61 22.81
CA ILE A 159 4.42 10.49 22.63
C ILE A 159 4.04 11.95 22.90
N GLU A 160 2.83 12.34 22.53
CA GLU A 160 2.34 13.71 22.65
C GLU A 160 1.70 14.01 24.02
N GLY A 161 1.79 13.08 24.98
CA GLY A 161 1.18 13.20 26.30
C GLY A 161 -0.36 13.24 26.32
N ARG A 162 -1.02 13.12 25.16
CA ARG A 162 -2.49 13.15 25.03
C ARG A 162 -3.16 11.91 25.61
N ARG A 163 -2.42 10.79 25.75
CA ARG A 163 -2.91 9.56 26.37
C ARG A 163 -1.83 8.85 27.18
N GLY A 164 -2.17 8.36 28.38
CA GLY A 164 -1.26 7.52 29.16
C GLY A 164 -1.06 6.13 28.55
N ALA A 165 0.15 5.55 28.66
CA ALA A 165 0.47 4.25 28.06
C ALA A 165 -0.46 3.07 28.48
N GLN A 166 -0.94 3.07 29.74
CA GLN A 166 -1.91 2.08 30.23
C GLN A 166 -3.30 2.27 29.60
N GLU A 167 -3.72 3.52 29.45
CA GLU A 167 -4.99 3.89 28.82
C GLU A 167 -4.96 3.57 27.32
N ALA A 168 -3.85 3.85 26.63
CA ALA A 168 -3.61 3.45 25.24
C ALA A 168 -3.71 1.93 25.06
N ARG A 169 -3.15 1.14 25.99
CA ARG A 169 -3.34 -0.33 26.03
C ARG A 169 -4.81 -0.72 26.20
N ALA A 170 -5.56 -0.04 27.07
CA ALA A 170 -6.96 -0.34 27.31
C ALA A 170 -7.85 0.00 26.10
N PHE A 171 -7.67 1.19 25.54
CA PHE A 171 -8.33 1.64 24.32
C PHE A 171 -8.05 0.67 23.16
N ARG A 172 -6.78 0.28 22.95
CA ARG A 172 -6.44 -0.68 21.89
C ARG A 172 -7.17 -2.01 22.02
N ARG A 173 -7.25 -2.59 23.23
CA ARG A 173 -7.98 -3.85 23.45
C ARG A 173 -9.45 -3.70 23.08
N LYS A 174 -10.09 -2.63 23.56
CA LYS A 174 -11.50 -2.32 23.30
C LYS A 174 -11.77 -2.10 21.80
N THR A 175 -10.92 -1.34 21.10
CA THR A 175 -11.10 -1.08 19.67
C THR A 175 -10.93 -2.35 18.82
N VAL A 176 -9.97 -3.23 19.16
CA VAL A 176 -9.83 -4.55 18.51
C VAL A 176 -11.04 -5.47 18.77
N GLU A 177 -11.60 -5.43 19.98
CA GLU A 177 -12.82 -6.19 20.32
C GLU A 177 -14.04 -5.68 19.53
N LEU A 178 -14.26 -4.37 19.48
CA LEU A 178 -15.34 -3.76 18.71
C LEU A 178 -15.20 -3.99 17.20
N SER A 179 -13.96 -4.00 16.68
CA SER A 179 -13.67 -4.33 15.28
C SER A 179 -14.02 -5.79 14.94
N LYS A 180 -13.76 -6.75 15.83
CA LYS A 180 -14.23 -8.13 15.68
C LYS A 180 -15.75 -8.25 15.67
N ALA A 181 -16.45 -7.34 16.34
CA ALA A 181 -17.90 -7.20 16.29
C ALA A 181 -18.40 -6.35 15.09
N GLY A 182 -17.57 -6.13 14.07
CA GLY A 182 -17.93 -5.45 12.83
C GLY A 182 -17.96 -3.91 12.89
N LYS A 183 -17.53 -3.28 14.00
CA LYS A 183 -17.50 -1.82 14.10
C LYS A 183 -16.22 -1.24 13.48
N SER A 184 -16.38 -0.27 12.58
CA SER A 184 -15.26 0.50 12.03
C SER A 184 -14.67 1.47 13.05
N SER A 185 -13.43 1.90 12.80
CA SER A 185 -12.76 2.94 13.59
C SER A 185 -11.69 3.60 12.74
N SER A 186 -11.72 4.94 12.64
CA SER A 186 -10.72 5.71 11.88
C SER A 186 -9.27 5.43 12.31
N TYR A 187 -9.06 5.01 13.55
CA TYR A 187 -7.76 4.57 14.08
C TYR A 187 -7.22 3.31 13.38
N MET A 188 -8.08 2.49 12.79
CA MET A 188 -7.78 1.23 12.11
C MET A 188 -7.72 1.35 10.58
N ASP A 189 -8.12 2.50 10.03
CA ASP A 189 -8.26 2.71 8.59
C ASP A 189 -7.14 3.57 7.99
N ARG A 190 -6.56 4.48 8.80
CA ARG A 190 -5.52 5.44 8.39
C ARG A 190 -4.69 5.94 9.56
N LEU A 191 -3.60 6.64 9.27
CA LEU A 191 -2.94 7.51 10.25
C LEU A 191 -3.80 8.77 10.50
N LEU A 192 -3.84 9.21 11.75
CA LEU A 192 -4.59 10.38 12.22
C LEU A 192 -3.71 11.62 12.45
N PHE A 193 -2.41 11.48 12.22
CA PHE A 193 -1.39 12.53 12.32
C PHE A 193 -0.64 12.66 10.97
N PRO A 194 -0.10 13.84 10.61
CA PRO A 194 0.70 14.03 9.40
C PRO A 194 2.08 13.36 9.53
N ASP A 195 2.77 13.12 8.40
CA ASP A 195 4.14 12.60 8.40
C ASP A 195 5.07 13.52 9.21
N ARG A 196 5.72 12.96 10.24
CA ARG A 196 6.64 13.67 11.15
C ARG A 196 8.12 13.48 10.79
N GLY A 197 8.43 12.92 9.62
CA GLY A 197 9.79 12.79 9.09
C GLY A 197 10.39 14.09 8.54
N GLY A 198 9.55 15.05 8.15
CA GLY A 198 9.98 16.28 7.45
C GLY A 198 10.43 16.04 6.01
N ALA A 199 10.40 17.09 5.18
CA ALA A 199 10.67 16.99 3.73
C ALA A 199 12.07 16.42 3.41
N MET A 200 13.07 16.69 4.24
CA MET A 200 14.44 16.17 4.11
C MET A 200 14.56 14.64 4.29
N SER A 201 13.52 13.95 4.77
CA SER A 201 13.53 12.48 4.94
C SER A 201 13.08 11.71 3.70
N PHE A 202 12.41 12.35 2.72
CA PHE A 202 12.05 11.69 1.45
C PHE A 202 13.28 11.42 0.56
N GLY A 203 14.33 12.23 0.68
CA GLY A 203 15.58 12.08 -0.08
C GLY A 203 16.66 11.20 0.56
N LEU A 204 16.39 10.58 1.72
CA LEU A 204 17.30 9.69 2.46
C LEU A 204 16.74 8.25 2.56
N PHE A 205 15.95 7.86 1.56
CA PHE A 205 15.42 6.50 1.45
C PHE A 205 15.64 6.01 0.01
N ASP A 206 16.90 5.78 -0.34
CA ASP A 206 17.25 5.04 -1.55
C ASP A 206 17.04 3.54 -1.27
N PRO A 207 16.35 2.78 -2.14
CA PRO A 207 16.39 1.31 -2.10
C PRO A 207 17.81 0.71 -2.01
N ALA A 208 18.84 1.40 -2.49
CA ALA A 208 20.25 1.01 -2.32
C ALA A 208 20.77 1.08 -0.88
N ASP A 209 20.19 1.92 -0.01
CA ASP A 209 20.54 2.01 1.43
C ASP A 209 20.06 0.80 2.24
N TYR A 210 19.30 -0.10 1.61
CA TYR A 210 18.83 -1.34 2.20
C TYR A 210 19.75 -2.50 1.80
N ASN A 211 20.42 -3.10 2.78
CA ASN A 211 21.07 -4.39 2.55
C ASN A 211 19.99 -5.49 2.49
N TRP A 212 19.50 -5.77 1.28
CA TRP A 212 18.44 -6.76 1.01
C TRP A 212 18.80 -8.16 1.53
N ASN A 213 20.10 -8.50 1.62
CA ASN A 213 20.60 -9.76 2.17
C ASN A 213 20.50 -9.86 3.71
N THR A 214 19.99 -8.83 4.39
CA THR A 214 19.71 -8.84 5.85
C THR A 214 18.23 -9.02 6.19
N LEU A 215 17.37 -9.17 5.17
CA LEU A 215 16.02 -9.67 5.35
C LEU A 215 16.09 -11.21 5.56
N PRO A 216 15.30 -11.76 6.50
CA PRO A 216 15.27 -13.20 6.79
C PRO A 216 14.62 -14.02 5.67
#